data_AF-A0A935QT09-F1
#
_entry.id   AF-A0A935QT09-F1
#
_cell.length_a   1.000
_cell.length_b   1.000
_cell.length_c   1.000
_cell.angle_alpha   90.00
_cell.angle_beta   90.00
_cell.angle_gamma   90.00
#
_symmetry.space_group_name_H-M   'P 1'
#
loop_
_entity.id
_entity.type
_entity.pdbx_description
1 polymer ?
#
loop_
_entity_poly.entity_id
_entity_poly.type
_entity_poly.pdbx_seq_one_letter_code
_entity_poly.pdbx_strand_id
1 'polypeptide(L)' 'MEYLHLDVVAATLVYTVLGLVIFGLAFVVMVKAIPFSVRKEIEDDQNTALAIVMGSVILGLSIIIAASISA' A
#
# COMPACT_ATOMS: atom_id res chain seq x y z
N MET A 1 -34.65 -6.84 -8.00
CA MET A 1 -33.74 -7.43 -7.01
C MET A 1 -32.48 -7.79 -7.76
N GLU A 2 -31.45 -6.97 -7.61
CA GLU A 2 -30.15 -7.18 -8.25
C GLU A 2 -29.57 -8.50 -7.72
N TYR A 3 -29.32 -9.46 -8.62
CA TYR A 3 -28.73 -10.73 -8.25
C TYR A 3 -27.25 -10.51 -7.94
N LEU A 4 -26.75 -11.19 -6.90
CA LEU A 4 -25.33 -11.15 -6.58
C LEU A 4 -24.53 -11.79 -7.73
N HIS A 5 -23.81 -10.98 -8.49
CA HIS A 5 -22.92 -11.42 -9.56
C HIS A 5 -21.63 -12.01 -8.96
N LEU A 6 -21.62 -13.33 -8.74
CA LEU A 6 -20.51 -14.06 -8.11
C LEU A 6 -19.17 -13.86 -8.84
N ASP A 7 -19.22 -13.68 -10.15
CA ASP A 7 -18.10 -13.35 -11.03
C ASP A 7 -17.46 -12.00 -10.66
N VAL A 8 -18.27 -10.97 -10.44
CA VAL A 8 -17.82 -9.63 -10.02
C VAL A 8 -17.21 -9.68 -8.63
N VAL A 9 -17.84 -10.40 -7.70
CA VAL A 9 -17.33 -10.57 -6.33
C VAL A 9 -15.98 -11.30 -6.33
N ALA A 10 -15.86 -12.38 -7.10
CA ALA A 10 -14.62 -13.14 -7.22
C ALA A 10 -13.49 -12.29 -7.81
N ALA A 11 -13.75 -11.55 -8.91
CA ALA A 11 -12.78 -10.64 -9.49
C ALA A 11 -12.34 -9.56 -8.50
N THR A 12 -13.28 -8.92 -7.81
CA THR A 12 -12.99 -7.88 -6.81
C THR A 12 -12.09 -8.39 -5.70
N LEU A 13 -12.37 -9.58 -5.17
CA LEU A 13 -11.53 -10.20 -4.13
C LEU A 13 -10.11 -10.46 -4.64
N VAL A 14 -9.96 -11.03 -5.84
CA VAL A 14 -8.64 -11.32 -6.43
C VAL A 14 -7.83 -10.04 -6.61
N TYR A 15 -8.39 -9.01 -7.23
CA TYR A 15 -7.69 -7.75 -7.45
C TYR A 15 -7.36 -7.01 -6.14
N THR A 16 -8.24 -7.07 -5.14
CA THR A 16 -7.98 -6.49 -3.81
C THR A 16 -6.79 -7.18 -3.14
N VAL A 17 -6.77 -8.52 -3.13
CA VAL A 17 -5.66 -9.28 -2.54
C VAL A 17 -4.36 -8.99 -3.28
N LEU A 18 -4.39 -8.94 -4.62
CA LEU A 18 -3.22 -8.65 -5.43
C LEU A 18 -2.66 -7.25 -5.14
N GLY A 19 -3.54 -6.25 -5.03
CA GLY A 19 -3.17 -4.89 -4.63
C GLY A 19 -2.54 -4.84 -3.24
N LEU A 20 -3.10 -5.55 -2.25
CA LEU A 20 -2.54 -5.63 -0.90
C LEU A 20 -1.16 -6.30 -0.88
N VAL A 21 -0.96 -7.35 -1.67
CA VAL A 21 0.34 -8.03 -1.77
C VAL A 21 1.39 -7.10 -2.38
N ILE A 22 1.08 -6.43 -3.49
CA ILE A 22 1.99 -5.46 -4.12
C ILE A 22 2.33 -4.33 -3.15
N PHE A 23 1.31 -3.81 -2.46
CA PHE A 23 1.47 -2.77 -1.45
C PHE A 23 2.41 -3.20 -0.33
N GLY A 24 2.19 -4.39 0.25
CA GLY A 24 3.02 -4.93 1.31
C GLY A 24 4.47 -5.15 0.86
N LEU A 25 4.68 -5.66 -0.35
CA LEU A 25 6.01 -5.83 -0.92
C LEU A 25 6.74 -4.49 -1.09
N ALA A 26 6.08 -3.48 -1.64
CA ALA A 26 6.66 -2.15 -1.80
C ALA A 26 7.03 -1.52 -0.45
N PHE A 27 6.17 -1.67 0.56
CA PHE A 27 6.47 -1.23 1.92
C PHE A 27 7.70 -1.92 2.50
N VAL A 28 7.81 -3.25 2.38
CA VAL A 28 8.98 -4.02 2.83
C VAL A 28 10.25 -3.59 2.10
N VAL A 29 10.18 -3.38 0.78
CA VAL A 29 11.31 -2.90 -0.02
C VAL A 29 11.76 -1.53 0.45
N MET A 30 10.82 -0.62 0.69
CA MET A 30 11.12 0.74 1.17
C MET A 30 11.83 0.72 2.53
N VAL A 31 11.31 -0.02 3.51
CA VAL A 31 11.92 -0.15 4.84
C VAL A 31 13.31 -0.78 4.75
N LYS A 32 13.52 -1.77 3.87
CA LYS A 32 14.84 -2.39 3.67
C LYS A 32 15.82 -1.51 2.91
N ALA A 33 15.36 -0.64 2.02
CA ALA A 33 16.21 0.26 1.24
C ALA A 33 16.79 1.40 2.09
N ILE A 34 16.12 1.76 3.17
CA ILE A 34 16.54 2.81 4.10
C ILE A 34 17.67 2.27 5.00
N PRO A 35 18.87 2.88 5.02
CA PRO A 35 20.02 2.36 5.75
C PRO A 35 19.99 2.65 7.26
N PHE A 36 18.80 2.81 7.83
CA PHE A 36 18.58 3.10 9.25
C PHE A 36 17.24 2.54 9.73
N SER A 37 17.05 2.48 11.05
CA SER A 37 15.83 1.95 11.64
C SER A 37 14.69 2.95 11.50
N VAL A 38 13.80 2.71 10.54
CA VAL A 38 12.56 3.49 10.35
C VAL A 38 11.74 3.56 11.65
N ARG A 39 11.65 2.44 12.37
CA ARG A 39 10.88 2.38 13.62
C ARG A 39 11.47 3.29 14.69
N LYS A 40 12.80 3.22 14.90
CA LYS A 40 13.49 4.09 15.87
C LYS A 40 13.26 5.55 15.53
N GLU A 41 13.38 5.89 14.25
CA GLU A 41 13.27 7.28 13.83
C GLU A 41 11.86 7.83 14.03
N ILE A 42 10.81 7.02 13.80
CA ILE A 42 9.43 7.46 13.98
C ILE A 42 9.00 7.41 15.45
N GLU A 43 9.27 6.32 16.17
CA GLU A 43 8.78 6.10 17.54
C GLU A 43 9.65 6.81 18.60
N ASP A 44 10.96 6.59 18.57
CA ASP A 44 11.87 7.07 19.63
C ASP A 44 12.30 8.51 19.35
N ASP A 45 12.77 8.76 18.13
CA ASP A 45 13.35 10.05 17.75
C ASP A 45 12.29 11.04 17.21
N GLN A 46 11.02 10.62 17.16
CA GLN A 46 9.86 11.45 16.82
C GLN A 46 10.03 12.20 15.48
N ASN A 47 10.65 11.55 14.49
CA ASN A 47 10.90 12.11 13.18
C ASN A 47 9.61 12.15 12.34
N THR A 48 8.81 13.19 12.57
CA THR A 48 7.57 13.45 11.83
C THR A 48 7.81 13.61 10.33
N ALA A 49 8.96 14.15 9.91
CA ALA A 49 9.29 14.31 8.50
C ALA A 49 9.40 12.95 7.80
N LEU A 50 10.08 11.98 8.42
CA LEU A 50 10.16 10.61 7.89
C LEU A 50 8.75 9.98 7.80
N ALA A 51 7.93 10.13 8.84
CA ALA A 51 6.56 9.62 8.84
C ALA A 51 5.71 10.20 7.69
N ILE A 52 5.81 11.51 7.44
CA ILE A 52 5.11 12.18 6.33
C ILE A 52 5.61 11.66 4.98
N VAL A 53 6.93 11.52 4.81
CA VAL A 53 7.50 11.02 3.55
C VAL A 53 7.05 9.59 3.29
N MET A 54 7.12 8.71 4.30
CA MET A 54 6.65 7.33 4.17
C MET A 54 5.16 7.25 3.85
N GLY A 55 4.33 8.03 4.56
CA GLY A 55 2.90 8.14 4.29
C GLY A 55 2.62 8.64 2.87
N SER A 56 3.40 9.60 2.38
CA SER A 56 3.26 10.15 1.03
C SER A 56 3.61 9.14 -0.06
N VAL A 57 4.67 8.34 0.13
CA VAL A 57 5.03 7.27 -0.81
C VAL A 57 3.97 6.17 -0.81
N ILE A 58 3.46 5.80 0.36
CA ILE A 58 2.33 4.86 0.52
C ILE A 58 1.09 5.36 -0.25
N LEU A 59 0.73 6.64 -0.10
CA LEU A 59 -0.40 7.23 -0.81
C LEU A 59 -0.18 7.24 -2.33
N GLY A 60 1.02 7.61 -2.79
CA GLY A 60 1.37 7.56 -4.21
C GLY A 60 1.22 6.15 -4.80
N LEU A 61 1.67 5.13 -4.07
CA LEU A 61 1.51 3.74 -4.49
C LEU A 61 0.05 3.33 -4.57
N SER A 62 -0.77 3.67 -3.58
CA SER A 62 -2.22 3.39 -3.59
C SER A 62 -2.90 4.02 -4.81
N ILE A 63 -2.51 5.25 -5.19
CA ILE A 63 -3.05 5.93 -6.38
C ILE A 63 -2.65 5.21 -7.66
N ILE A 64 -1.38 4.79 -7.79
CA ILE A 64 -0.90 4.04 -8.97
C ILE A 64 -1.65 2.70 -9.10
N ILE A 65 -1.84 1.97 -7.98
CA ILE A 65 -2.60 0.72 -7.97
C ILE A 65 -4.06 0.98 -8.37
N ALA A 66 -4.71 2.00 -7.79
CA ALA A 66 -6.09 2.34 -8.15
C ALA A 66 -6.23 2.67 -9.65
N ALA A 67 -5.31 3.44 -10.21
CA ALA A 67 -5.29 3.78 -11.63
C ALA A 67 -5.11 2.56 -12.54
N SER A 68 -4.40 1.53 -12.08
CA SER A 68 -4.17 0.30 -12.85
C SER A 68 -5.40 -0.61 -12.93
N ILE A 69 -6.34 -0.53 -11.98
CA ILE A 69 -7.58 -1.33 -11.98
C ILE A 69 -8.64 -0.68 -12.88
N SER A 70 -8.54 0.62 -13.14
CA SER A 70 -9.47 1.39 -13.97
C SER A 70 -9.17 1.38 -15.48
N ALA A 71 -8.15 0.64 -15.93
CA ALA A 71 -7.72 0.54 -17.34
C ALA A 71 -8.06 -0.84 -17.92
#